data_AF-A0A9E4IDW4-F1
#
_entry.id   AF-A0A9E4IDW4-F1
#
_cell.length_a   1.000
_cell.length_b   1.000
_cell.length_c   1.000
_cell.angle_alpha   90.00
_cell.angle_beta   90.00
_cell.angle_gamma   90.00
#
_symmetry.space_group_name_H-M   'P 1'
#
loop_
_entity.id
_entity.type
_entity.pdbx_description
1 polymer ?
#
loop_
_entity_poly.entity_id
_entity_poly.type
_entity_poly.pdbx_seq_one_letter_code
_entity_poly.pdbx_strand_id
1 'polypeptide(L)'
;MSVNFPRYSDRLLSLQPRERAHRRWRSAGLVERLWARDPSVWGAAAPSAGQRLGWLDLPRTMAPHLGTFARMAEELIAEGTQDVVLMGMGGSSLAPEVFASVFGRAPGHPRLSVIDSTHPEAVASLRNRIDPTRTFFVVSSKSGTTVETLSFFRYFWKQCSEDGARFAAITDRGT
;
A
#
# COMPACT_ATOMS: atom_id res chain seq x y z
N MET A 1 4.95 47.23 -15.26
CA MET A 1 5.49 46.05 -15.96
C MET A 1 4.56 44.89 -15.62
N SER A 2 3.58 44.61 -16.48
CA SER A 2 2.50 43.67 -16.19
C SER A 2 2.79 42.35 -16.88
N VAL A 3 3.05 41.30 -16.10
CA VAL A 3 3.27 39.95 -16.60
C VAL A 3 1.90 39.36 -16.94
N ASN A 4 1.68 39.08 -18.22
CA ASN A 4 0.43 38.57 -18.76
C ASN A 4 0.42 37.04 -18.58
N PHE A 5 -0.37 36.51 -17.65
CA PHE A 5 -0.62 35.07 -17.57
C PHE A 5 -1.62 34.69 -18.68
N PRO A 6 -1.32 33.69 -19.53
CA PRO A 6 -2.25 33.27 -20.55
C PRO A 6 -3.52 32.71 -19.89
N ARG A 7 -4.68 33.25 -20.27
CA ARG A 7 -5.99 32.70 -19.91
C ARG A 7 -6.07 31.27 -20.47
N TYR A 8 -6.15 30.30 -19.58
CA TYR A 8 -6.55 28.92 -19.88
C TYR A 8 -8.02 28.91 -20.33
N SER A 9 -8.30 29.29 -21.57
CA SER A 9 -9.58 29.02 -22.21
C SER A 9 -9.32 28.43 -23.59
N ASP A 10 -10.00 27.31 -23.86
CA ASP A 10 -10.18 26.68 -25.17
C ASP A 10 -9.24 25.55 -25.63
N ARG A 11 -8.40 24.98 -24.74
CA ARG A 11 -7.66 23.73 -25.00
C ARG A 11 -7.90 22.59 -24.00
N LEU A 12 -9.02 22.61 -23.28
CA LEU A 12 -9.47 21.44 -22.53
C LEU A 12 -10.15 20.44 -23.47
N LEU A 13 -9.36 19.43 -23.88
CA LEU A 13 -9.77 18.06 -24.21
C LEU A 13 -10.87 17.92 -25.27
N SER A 14 -10.55 17.38 -26.45
CA SER A 14 -11.57 16.76 -27.30
C SER A 14 -12.30 15.70 -26.45
N LEU A 15 -13.52 15.96 -26.00
CA LEU A 15 -14.32 15.04 -25.18
C LEU A 15 -14.69 13.76 -25.95
N GLN A 16 -14.51 13.77 -27.26
CA GLN A 16 -14.87 12.72 -28.19
C GLN A 16 -14.31 11.32 -27.83
N PRO A 17 -13.01 11.12 -27.50
CA PRO A 17 -12.51 9.80 -27.10
C PRO A 17 -13.06 9.33 -25.75
N ARG A 18 -13.22 10.24 -24.76
CA ARG A 18 -13.78 9.91 -23.44
C ARG A 18 -15.25 9.53 -23.54
N GLU A 19 -16.04 10.29 -24.29
CA GLU A 19 -17.46 10.02 -24.52
C GLU A 19 -17.68 8.75 -25.33
N ARG A 20 -16.83 8.47 -26.32
CA ARG A 20 -16.85 7.19 -27.06
C ARG A 20 -16.52 6.01 -26.16
N ALA A 21 -15.49 6.13 -25.32
CA ALA A 21 -15.16 5.10 -24.34
C ALA A 21 -16.32 4.88 -23.37
N HIS A 22 -16.88 5.95 -22.81
CA HIS A 22 -18.03 5.87 -21.90
C HIS A 22 -19.27 5.23 -22.56
N ARG A 23 -19.62 5.62 -23.79
CA ARG A 23 -20.72 4.99 -24.56
C ARG A 23 -20.45 3.50 -24.79
N ARG A 24 -19.23 3.13 -25.18
CA ARG A 24 -18.83 1.73 -25.37
C ARG A 24 -18.95 0.93 -24.07
N TRP A 25 -18.51 1.50 -22.94
CA TRP A 25 -18.59 0.86 -21.63
C TRP A 25 -20.03 0.58 -21.23
N ARG A 26 -20.93 1.54 -21.43
CA ARG A 26 -22.36 1.36 -21.17
C ARG A 26 -23.00 0.36 -22.12
N SER A 27 -22.79 0.50 -23.44
CA SER A 27 -23.44 -0.37 -24.42
C SER A 27 -23.00 -1.83 -24.31
N ALA A 28 -21.76 -2.08 -23.86
CA ALA A 28 -21.24 -3.43 -23.67
C ALA A 28 -21.43 -3.97 -22.23
N GLY A 29 -22.15 -3.24 -21.36
CA GLY A 29 -22.42 -3.64 -19.97
C GLY A 29 -21.16 -3.93 -19.17
N LEU A 30 -20.06 -3.19 -19.43
CA LEU A 30 -18.75 -3.53 -18.87
C LEU A 30 -18.69 -3.39 -17.36
N VAL A 31 -19.47 -2.47 -16.78
CA VAL A 31 -19.50 -2.29 -15.32
C VAL A 31 -20.15 -3.49 -14.66
N GLU A 32 -21.33 -3.90 -15.14
CA GLU A 32 -22.07 -5.05 -14.64
C GLU A 32 -21.23 -6.34 -14.78
N ARG A 33 -20.56 -6.51 -15.92
CA ARG A 33 -19.68 -7.65 -16.19
C ARG A 33 -18.42 -7.65 -15.33
N LEU A 34 -17.83 -6.48 -15.10
CA LEU A 34 -16.73 -6.29 -14.16
C LEU A 34 -17.13 -6.74 -12.75
N TRP A 35 -18.29 -6.29 -12.26
CA TRP A 35 -18.83 -6.71 -10.98
C TRP A 35 -19.16 -8.22 -10.94
N ALA A 36 -19.64 -8.78 -12.04
CA ALA A 36 -19.86 -10.22 -12.22
C ALA A 36 -18.57 -11.03 -12.43
N ARG A 37 -17.38 -10.40 -12.37
CA ARG A 37 -16.06 -11.04 -12.51
C ARG A 37 -15.84 -11.70 -13.87
N ASP A 38 -16.50 -11.21 -14.90
CA ASP A 38 -16.37 -11.72 -16.25
C ASP A 38 -14.94 -11.43 -16.79
N PRO A 39 -14.08 -12.46 -17.00
CA PRO A 39 -12.72 -12.26 -17.46
C PRO A 39 -12.66 -11.70 -18.89
N SER A 40 -13.73 -11.83 -19.68
CA SER A 40 -13.76 -11.33 -21.05
C SER A 40 -13.80 -9.80 -21.15
N VAL A 41 -13.96 -9.08 -20.02
CA VAL A 41 -13.71 -7.63 -19.93
C VAL A 41 -12.28 -7.27 -20.33
N TRP A 42 -11.29 -8.13 -20.05
CA TRP A 42 -9.88 -7.94 -20.41
C TRP A 42 -9.48 -8.64 -21.71
N GLY A 43 -10.43 -9.27 -22.39
CA GLY A 43 -10.19 -10.05 -23.61
C GLY A 43 -9.47 -11.37 -23.36
N ALA A 44 -9.26 -12.13 -24.45
CA ALA A 44 -8.72 -13.50 -24.39
C ALA A 44 -7.28 -13.58 -23.85
N ALA A 45 -6.54 -12.48 -23.82
CA ALA A 45 -5.16 -12.43 -23.34
C ALA A 45 -5.04 -12.54 -21.80
N ALA A 46 -6.13 -12.35 -21.06
CA ALA A 46 -6.12 -12.36 -19.59
C ALA A 46 -7.24 -13.25 -19.01
N PRO A 47 -7.25 -14.56 -19.29
CA PRO A 47 -8.33 -15.45 -18.88
C PRO A 47 -8.46 -15.59 -17.35
N SER A 48 -7.38 -15.33 -16.60
CA SER A 48 -7.37 -15.37 -15.12
C SER A 48 -7.76 -14.03 -14.47
N ALA A 49 -8.07 -12.99 -15.25
CA ALA A 49 -8.36 -11.65 -14.71
C ALA A 49 -9.50 -11.68 -13.69
N GLY A 50 -10.56 -12.45 -13.95
CA GLY A 50 -11.71 -12.60 -13.04
C GLY A 50 -11.35 -13.08 -11.64
N GLN A 51 -10.27 -13.85 -11.49
CA GLN A 51 -9.79 -14.36 -10.19
C GLN A 51 -9.01 -13.30 -9.39
N ARG A 52 -8.60 -12.19 -10.02
CA ARG A 52 -7.77 -11.12 -9.42
C ARG A 52 -8.58 -9.87 -9.11
N LEU A 53 -9.90 -9.99 -9.02
CA LEU A 53 -10.84 -8.88 -8.77
C LEU A 53 -11.33 -8.78 -7.33
N GLY A 54 -10.62 -9.41 -6.39
CA GLY A 54 -10.95 -9.30 -4.96
C GLY A 54 -11.00 -7.85 -4.46
N TRP A 55 -10.29 -6.93 -5.13
CA TRP A 55 -10.30 -5.50 -4.83
C TRP A 55 -11.69 -4.84 -4.95
N LEU A 56 -12.61 -5.41 -5.73
CA LEU A 56 -13.98 -4.90 -5.84
C LEU A 56 -14.78 -5.05 -4.54
N ASP A 57 -14.49 -6.11 -3.77
CA ASP A 57 -15.18 -6.39 -2.50
C ASP A 57 -14.46 -5.82 -1.28
N LEU A 58 -13.20 -5.37 -1.45
CA LEU A 58 -12.32 -4.99 -0.33
C LEU A 58 -12.97 -4.03 0.67
N PRO A 59 -13.66 -2.94 0.26
CA PRO A 59 -14.29 -2.04 1.24
C PRO A 59 -15.30 -2.76 2.15
N ARG A 60 -16.05 -3.72 1.60
CA ARG A 60 -17.03 -4.51 2.35
C ARG A 60 -16.37 -5.59 3.20
N THR A 61 -15.39 -6.30 2.65
CA THR A 61 -14.72 -7.40 3.38
C THR A 61 -13.79 -6.88 4.47
N MET A 62 -13.24 -5.67 4.32
CA MET A 62 -12.35 -5.05 5.31
C MET A 62 -13.10 -4.34 6.44
N ALA A 63 -14.34 -3.89 6.22
CA ALA A 63 -15.11 -3.15 7.22
C ALA A 63 -15.19 -3.84 8.60
N PRO A 64 -15.44 -5.16 8.70
CA PRO A 64 -15.47 -5.86 9.99
C PRO A 64 -14.12 -5.89 10.73
N HIS A 65 -13.01 -5.69 10.02
CA HIS A 65 -11.65 -5.75 10.59
C HIS A 65 -11.13 -4.39 11.07
N LEU A 66 -11.81 -3.28 10.73
CA LEU A 66 -11.35 -1.93 11.07
C LEU A 66 -11.17 -1.73 12.58
N GLY A 67 -12.09 -2.27 13.39
CA GLY A 67 -11.98 -2.20 14.86
C GLY A 67 -10.72 -2.90 15.40
N THR A 68 -10.34 -4.03 14.81
CA THR A 68 -9.10 -4.74 15.19
C THR A 68 -7.86 -3.91 14.88
N PHE A 69 -7.80 -3.27 13.70
CA PHE A 69 -6.64 -2.43 13.34
C PHE A 69 -6.58 -1.15 14.16
N ALA A 70 -7.73 -0.53 14.44
CA ALA A 70 -7.80 0.65 15.31
C ALA A 70 -7.28 0.33 16.70
N ARG A 71 -7.75 -0.77 17.31
CA ARG A 71 -7.27 -1.23 18.62
C ARG A 71 -5.77 -1.53 18.62
N MET A 72 -5.28 -2.23 17.60
CA MET A 72 -3.83 -2.50 17.48
C MET A 72 -3.02 -1.20 17.39
N ALA A 73 -3.49 -0.20 16.64
CA ALA A 73 -2.83 1.09 16.57
C ALA A 73 -2.83 1.81 17.93
N GLU A 74 -3.95 1.77 18.65
CA GLU A 74 -4.07 2.34 20.01
C GLU A 74 -3.13 1.66 21.01
N GLU A 75 -3.03 0.32 20.97
CA GLU A 75 -2.11 -0.47 21.80
C GLU A 75 -0.65 -0.05 21.54
N LEU A 76 -0.22 0.02 20.28
CA LEU A 76 1.13 0.45 19.92
C LEU A 76 1.44 1.88 20.38
N ILE A 77 0.46 2.79 20.32
CA ILE A 77 0.60 4.17 20.82
C ILE A 77 0.75 4.17 22.34
N ALA A 78 -0.09 3.42 23.06
CA ALA A 78 -0.06 3.32 24.52
C ALA A 78 1.25 2.71 25.03
N GLU A 79 1.84 1.77 24.28
CA GLU A 79 3.16 1.17 24.55
C GLU A 79 4.32 2.12 24.23
N GLY A 80 4.05 3.29 23.67
CA GLY A 80 5.06 4.31 23.40
C GLY A 80 5.87 4.09 22.12
N THR A 81 5.33 3.34 21.16
CA THR A 81 5.91 3.16 19.82
C THR A 81 6.07 4.51 19.14
N GLN A 82 7.28 4.78 18.61
CA GLN A 82 7.60 6.03 17.92
C GLN A 82 7.66 5.87 16.41
N ASP A 83 8.00 4.68 15.94
CA ASP A 83 8.17 4.38 14.52
C ASP A 83 7.44 3.09 14.16
N VAL A 84 6.83 3.08 12.98
CA VAL A 84 6.36 1.87 12.31
C VAL A 84 7.15 1.74 11.01
N VAL A 85 7.84 0.62 10.82
CA VAL A 85 8.61 0.33 9.61
C VAL A 85 7.91 -0.78 8.83
N LEU A 86 7.37 -0.44 7.66
CA LEU A 86 6.86 -1.43 6.71
C LEU A 86 8.00 -1.88 5.80
N MET A 87 8.24 -3.20 5.78
CA MET A 87 9.20 -3.86 4.91
C MET A 87 8.45 -4.57 3.79
N GLY A 88 8.62 -4.11 2.56
CA GLY A 88 7.86 -4.63 1.42
C GLY A 88 8.52 -4.29 0.10
N MET A 89 8.14 -4.98 -0.97
CA MET A 89 8.64 -4.75 -2.32
C MET A 89 7.47 -4.51 -3.28
N GLY A 90 7.60 -3.49 -4.13
CA GLY A 90 6.64 -3.19 -5.19
C GLY A 90 5.24 -2.90 -4.65
N GLY A 91 4.27 -3.77 -4.95
CA GLY A 91 2.89 -3.57 -4.52
C GLY A 91 2.69 -3.48 -3.00
N SER A 92 3.60 -4.09 -2.21
CA SER A 92 3.53 -3.99 -0.75
C SER A 92 4.18 -2.72 -0.17
N SER A 93 4.95 -1.95 -0.93
CA SER A 93 5.57 -0.69 -0.47
C SER A 93 4.85 0.57 -0.96
N LEU A 94 4.42 0.58 -2.23
CA LEU A 94 3.98 1.81 -2.91
C LEU A 94 2.71 2.44 -2.33
N ALA A 95 1.67 1.64 -2.01
CA ALA A 95 0.44 2.19 -1.45
C ALA A 95 0.65 2.78 -0.04
N PRO A 96 1.32 2.08 0.90
CA PRO A 96 1.72 2.67 2.18
C PRO A 96 2.54 3.96 2.04
N GLU A 97 3.48 4.01 1.08
CA GLU A 97 4.31 5.20 0.84
C GLU A 97 3.47 6.40 0.38
N VAL A 98 2.54 6.18 -0.55
CA VAL A 98 1.59 7.22 -0.99
C VAL A 98 0.76 7.71 0.19
N PHE A 99 0.23 6.81 1.04
CA PHE A 99 -0.55 7.22 2.20
C PHE A 99 0.28 8.02 3.21
N ALA A 100 1.51 7.60 3.48
CA ALA A 100 2.42 8.34 4.35
C ALA A 100 2.71 9.75 3.81
N SER A 101 2.88 9.89 2.50
CA SER A 101 3.12 11.17 1.83
C SER A 101 1.89 12.10 1.83
N VAL A 102 0.71 11.54 1.57
CA VAL A 102 -0.55 12.30 1.44
C VAL A 102 -1.12 12.72 2.79
N PHE A 103 -1.18 11.80 3.75
CA PHE A 103 -1.79 12.05 5.06
C PHE A 103 -0.78 12.53 6.11
N GLY A 104 0.50 12.24 5.91
CA GLY A 104 1.54 12.57 6.88
C GLY A 104 1.36 11.84 8.21
N ARG A 105 1.94 12.42 9.25
CA ARG A 105 1.89 11.91 10.63
C ARG A 105 0.93 12.74 11.47
N ALA A 106 -0.06 12.10 12.07
CA ALA A 106 -0.91 12.73 13.07
C ALA A 106 -0.13 12.99 14.39
N PRO A 107 -0.40 14.10 15.10
CA PRO A 107 0.19 14.34 16.42
C PRO A 107 -0.07 13.20 17.39
N GLY A 108 0.96 12.75 18.11
CA GLY A 108 0.84 11.63 19.06
C GLY A 108 0.90 10.23 18.44
N HIS A 109 0.90 10.11 17.11
CA HIS A 109 1.02 8.82 16.42
C HIS A 109 2.48 8.51 16.05
N PRO A 110 2.84 7.23 15.84
CA PRO A 110 4.16 6.85 15.34
C PRO A 110 4.38 7.35 13.91
N ARG A 111 5.65 7.53 13.52
CA ARG A 111 6.05 7.82 12.15
C ARG A 111 6.03 6.53 11.33
N LEU A 112 5.33 6.52 10.20
CA LEU A 112 5.41 5.44 9.22
C LEU A 112 6.63 5.65 8.30
N SER A 113 7.51 4.66 8.22
CA SER A 113 8.57 4.55 7.21
C SER A 113 8.35 3.29 6.38
N VAL A 114 8.65 3.36 5.09
CA VAL A 114 8.63 2.22 4.17
C VAL A 114 10.07 1.93 3.74
N ILE A 115 10.45 0.66 3.70
CA ILE A 115 11.73 0.22 3.14
C ILE A 115 11.50 -0.83 2.05
N ASP A 116 11.94 -0.48 0.85
CA ASP A 116 11.84 -1.29 -0.37
C ASP A 116 13.13 -1.28 -1.21
N SER A 117 14.23 -0.79 -0.62
CA SER A 117 15.54 -0.74 -1.25
C SER A 117 16.57 -1.52 -0.45
N THR A 118 17.25 -2.45 -1.12
CA THR A 118 18.37 -3.22 -0.56
C THR A 118 19.70 -2.47 -0.59
N HIS A 119 19.70 -1.21 -1.04
CA HIS A 119 20.89 -0.39 -1.03
C HIS A 119 21.38 -0.19 0.42
N PRO A 120 22.64 -0.54 0.76
CA PRO A 120 23.13 -0.51 2.15
C PRO A 120 22.94 0.85 2.83
N GLU A 121 23.13 1.95 2.08
CA GLU A 121 22.94 3.31 2.60
C GLU A 121 21.48 3.62 2.95
N ALA A 122 20.51 3.08 2.21
CA ALA A 122 19.09 3.26 2.53
C ALA A 122 18.73 2.55 3.82
N VAL A 123 19.21 1.31 3.98
CA VAL A 123 19.05 0.52 5.21
C VAL A 123 19.72 1.22 6.41
N ALA A 124 20.97 1.66 6.25
CA ALA A 124 21.72 2.34 7.29
C ALA A 124 21.06 3.68 7.69
N SER A 125 20.61 4.46 6.71
CA SER A 125 19.91 5.73 6.94
C SER A 125 18.62 5.53 7.74
N LEU A 126 17.84 4.49 7.42
CA LEU A 126 16.65 4.15 8.21
C LEU A 126 17.04 3.71 9.63
N ARG A 127 18.01 2.81 9.77
CA ARG A 127 18.48 2.32 11.08
C ARG A 127 18.95 3.48 11.97
N ASN A 128 19.71 4.43 11.44
CA ASN A 128 20.22 5.58 12.20
C ASN A 128 19.12 6.55 12.66
N ARG A 129 17.94 6.51 12.03
CA ARG A 129 16.82 7.43 12.30
C ARG A 129 15.80 6.89 13.31
N ILE A 130 15.85 5.60 13.64
CA ILE A 130 14.85 4.92 14.48
C ILE A 130 15.52 4.26 15.70
N ASP A 131 14.76 4.10 16.78
CA ASP A 131 15.14 3.27 17.93
C ASP A 131 14.42 1.91 17.82
N PRO A 132 15.12 0.76 17.65
CA PRO A 132 14.48 -0.55 17.52
C PRO A 132 13.61 -0.90 18.72
N THR A 133 13.99 -0.43 19.92
CA THR A 133 13.26 -0.68 21.16
C THR A 133 11.95 0.11 21.26
N ARG A 134 11.73 1.05 20.33
CA ARG A 134 10.52 1.85 20.20
C ARG A 134 9.94 1.82 18.78
N THR A 135 10.34 0.82 17.99
CA THR A 135 9.86 0.62 16.62
C THR A 135 9.03 -0.65 16.53
N PHE A 136 7.91 -0.57 15.82
CA PHE A 136 7.15 -1.73 15.39
C PHE A 136 7.40 -2.01 13.90
N PHE A 137 7.56 -3.27 13.54
CA PHE A 137 7.97 -3.70 12.21
C PHE A 137 6.86 -4.52 11.54
N VAL A 138 6.53 -4.19 10.29
CA VAL A 138 5.53 -4.91 9.49
C VAL A 138 6.21 -5.56 8.31
N VAL A 139 6.29 -6.89 8.32
CA VAL A 139 6.83 -7.71 7.22
C VAL A 139 5.71 -7.94 6.20
N SER A 140 5.78 -7.31 5.03
CA SER A 140 4.74 -7.39 4.01
C SER A 140 5.23 -8.11 2.75
N SER A 141 4.94 -9.41 2.68
CA SER A 141 5.24 -10.26 1.53
C SER A 141 4.15 -11.31 1.40
N LYS A 142 3.45 -11.33 0.27
CA LYS A 142 2.41 -12.32 0.00
C LYS A 142 2.94 -13.76 0.05
N SER A 143 4.10 -13.99 -0.56
CA SER A 143 4.71 -15.32 -0.63
C SER A 143 5.54 -15.67 0.60
N GLY A 144 5.79 -14.70 1.49
CA GLY A 144 6.73 -14.77 2.61
C GLY A 144 8.16 -15.13 2.24
N THR A 145 8.49 -15.17 0.95
CA THR A 145 9.78 -15.63 0.41
C THR A 145 10.50 -14.56 -0.39
N THR A 146 9.93 -13.35 -0.50
CA THR A 146 10.58 -12.21 -1.15
C THR A 146 11.93 -11.92 -0.46
N VAL A 147 13.02 -12.11 -1.19
CA VAL A 147 14.38 -12.15 -0.62
C VAL A 147 14.77 -10.82 0.03
N GLU A 148 14.36 -9.70 -0.56
CA GLU A 148 14.61 -8.36 -0.06
C GLU A 148 13.86 -8.14 1.26
N THR A 149 12.55 -8.40 1.27
CA THR A 149 11.71 -8.29 2.48
C THR A 149 12.23 -9.17 3.61
N LEU A 150 12.62 -10.42 3.32
CA LEU A 150 13.19 -11.33 4.32
C LEU A 150 14.56 -10.88 4.82
N SER A 151 15.35 -10.22 3.97
CA SER A 151 16.65 -9.66 4.36
C SER A 151 16.47 -8.51 5.35
N PHE A 152 15.52 -7.61 5.11
CA PHE A 152 15.16 -6.55 6.06
C PHE A 152 14.65 -7.14 7.38
N PHE A 153 13.73 -8.11 7.31
CA PHE A 153 13.22 -8.80 8.49
C PHE A 153 14.35 -9.39 9.31
N ARG A 154 15.22 -10.23 8.71
CA ARG A 154 16.35 -10.85 9.41
C ARG A 154 17.33 -9.84 10.00
N TYR A 155 17.55 -8.72 9.31
CA TYR A 155 18.39 -7.64 9.82
C TYR A 155 17.78 -7.00 11.08
N PHE A 156 16.53 -6.51 11.01
CA PHE A 156 15.88 -5.84 12.13
C PHE A 156 15.48 -6.79 13.26
N TRP A 157 15.22 -8.06 12.96
CA TRP A 157 15.00 -9.12 13.95
C TRP A 157 16.17 -9.18 14.95
N LYS A 158 17.40 -9.19 14.44
CA LYS A 158 18.61 -9.16 15.26
C LYS A 158 18.77 -7.84 16.02
N GLN A 159 18.40 -6.71 15.42
CA GLN A 159 18.45 -5.40 16.08
C GLN A 159 17.46 -5.29 17.26
N CYS A 160 16.41 -6.11 17.25
CA CYS A 160 15.39 -6.17 18.30
C CYS A 160 15.62 -7.31 19.28
N SER A 161 16.81 -7.90 19.33
CA SER A 161 17.11 -9.07 20.18
C SER A 161 16.12 -10.23 19.97
N GLU A 162 15.62 -10.38 18.74
CA GLU A 162 14.68 -11.46 18.37
C GLU A 162 13.33 -11.39 19.10
N ASP A 163 12.93 -10.17 19.51
CA ASP A 163 11.65 -9.91 20.16
C ASP A 163 10.48 -9.91 19.16
N GLY A 164 9.75 -11.03 19.14
CA GLY A 164 8.55 -11.24 18.31
C GLY A 164 7.42 -10.25 18.54
N ALA A 165 7.31 -9.66 19.74
CA ALA A 165 6.23 -8.72 20.05
C ALA A 165 6.30 -7.43 19.21
N ARG A 166 7.45 -7.16 18.58
CA ARG A 166 7.69 -5.98 17.76
C ARG A 166 7.37 -6.16 16.29
N PHE A 167 6.90 -7.34 15.90
CA PHE A 167 6.71 -7.70 14.50
C PHE A 167 5.27 -8.14 14.22
N ALA A 168 4.75 -7.73 13.07
CA ALA A 168 3.61 -8.34 12.43
C ALA A 168 3.96 -8.77 11.01
N ALA A 169 3.23 -9.77 10.50
CA ALA A 169 3.33 -10.22 9.12
C ALA A 169 2.02 -9.98 8.37
N ILE A 170 2.12 -9.49 7.14
CA ILE A 170 1.04 -9.45 6.16
C ILE A 170 1.44 -10.40 5.03
N THR A 171 0.84 -11.59 5.03
CA THR A 171 1.21 -12.71 4.16
C THR A 171 -0.01 -13.60 3.86
N ASP A 172 0.11 -14.49 2.88
CA ASP A 172 -0.90 -15.52 2.63
C ASP A 172 -0.93 -16.56 3.76
N ARG A 173 -2.09 -17.18 3.97
CA ARG A 173 -2.29 -18.20 5.01
C ARG A 173 -1.34 -19.39 4.82
N GLY A 174 -0.65 -19.80 5.89
CA GLY A 174 0.23 -20.98 5.90
C GLY A 174 1.67 -20.69 5.48
N THR A 175 2.02 -19.41 5.37
CA THR A 175 3.38 -18.90 5.16
C THR A 175 3.90 -18.30 6.45
#